data_AF-A0A929RNX9-F1
#
_entry.id   AF-A0A929RNX9-F1
#
_cell.length_a   1.000
_cell.length_b   1.000
_cell.length_c   1.000
_cell.angle_alpha   90.00
_cell.angle_beta   90.00
_cell.angle_gamma   90.00
#
_symmetry.space_group_name_H-M   'P 1'
#
loop_
_entity.id
_entity.type
_entity.pdbx_description
1 polymer ?
#
loop_
_entity_poly.entity_id
_entity_poly.type
_entity_poly.pdbx_seq_one_letter_code
_entity_poly.pdbx_strand_id
1 'polypeptide(L)'
;MKKLLRSMSEPRSVTAVMVVIYTAIAITGIGFLTSYDSLPWTIILAALLMLVSGVLGAPSAWLGSWWLEGPAALVAVLGIMLVSINELVLTTAHVRWPLHVIILSVIIALFFLGRALRVWPYSYRPGVLPKSKLEEAEERYNKTREEYLSTVSE
;
A
#
# COMPACT_ATOMS: atom_id res chain seq x y z
N MET A 1 16.73 -13.64 -7.51
CA MET A 1 15.80 -13.34 -6.39
C MET A 1 16.42 -12.52 -5.25
N LYS A 2 17.65 -12.81 -4.78
CA LYS A 2 18.28 -12.04 -3.67
C LYS A 2 18.44 -10.53 -3.90
N LYS A 3 18.60 -10.05 -5.16
CA LYS A 3 18.68 -8.61 -5.48
C LYS A 3 17.32 -7.88 -5.43
N LEU A 4 16.23 -8.52 -5.87
CA LEU A 4 14.88 -7.94 -5.86
C LEU A 4 14.33 -7.77 -4.43
N LEU A 5 14.54 -8.78 -3.58
CA LEU A 5 14.15 -8.69 -2.16
C LEU A 5 14.97 -7.66 -1.36
N ARG A 6 16.11 -7.21 -1.91
CA ARG A 6 16.98 -6.21 -1.26
C ARG A 6 16.54 -4.77 -1.55
N SER A 7 15.70 -4.53 -2.56
CA SER A 7 15.16 -3.21 -2.89
C SER A 7 13.81 -2.92 -2.22
N MET A 8 13.24 -3.87 -1.49
CA MET A 8 11.94 -3.74 -0.84
C MET A 8 12.09 -3.12 0.55
N SER A 9 11.20 -2.18 0.89
CA SER A 9 11.17 -1.54 2.20
C SER A 9 10.95 -2.57 3.32
N GLU A 10 11.62 -2.35 4.45
CA GLU A 10 11.41 -3.16 5.66
C GLU A 10 10.11 -2.71 6.36
N PRO A 11 9.25 -3.64 6.83
CA PRO A 11 9.41 -5.10 6.94
C PRO A 11 9.04 -5.88 5.65
N ARG A 12 10.02 -6.58 5.07
CA ARG A 12 9.95 -7.18 3.71
C ARG A 12 8.84 -8.20 3.50
N SER A 13 8.53 -9.03 4.50
CA SER A 13 7.49 -10.06 4.37
C SER A 13 6.10 -9.45 4.24
N VAL A 14 5.80 -8.42 5.04
CA VAL A 14 4.53 -7.70 4.97
C VAL A 14 4.45 -6.96 3.65
N THR A 15 5.50 -6.25 3.25
CA THR A 15 5.53 -5.51 1.97
C THR A 15 5.29 -6.43 0.77
N ALA A 16 5.89 -7.64 0.76
CA ALA A 16 5.68 -8.62 -0.31
C ALA A 16 4.22 -9.09 -0.41
N VAL A 17 3.58 -9.39 0.72
CA VAL A 17 2.15 -9.76 0.76
C VAL A 17 1.29 -8.65 0.20
N MET A 18 1.59 -7.39 0.53
CA MET A 18 0.81 -6.23 0.09
C MET A 18 0.94 -5.96 -1.40
N VAL A 19 2.14 -6.13 -1.96
CA VAL A 19 2.35 -6.05 -3.41
C VAL A 19 1.52 -7.12 -4.13
N VAL A 20 1.47 -8.35 -3.60
CA VAL A 20 0.64 -9.43 -4.16
C VAL A 20 -0.84 -9.07 -4.09
N ILE A 21 -1.31 -8.52 -2.96
CA ILE A 21 -2.70 -8.07 -2.80
C ILE A 21 -3.05 -6.99 -3.82
N TYR A 22 -2.26 -5.91 -3.93
CA TYR A 22 -2.52 -4.85 -4.91
C TYR A 22 -2.48 -5.35 -6.36
N THR A 23 -1.56 -6.26 -6.67
CA THR A 23 -1.47 -6.86 -8.00
C THR A 23 -2.71 -7.69 -8.31
N ALA A 24 -3.18 -8.51 -7.36
CA ALA A 24 -4.41 -9.28 -7.50
C ALA A 24 -5.63 -8.37 -7.69
N ILE A 25 -5.73 -7.26 -6.94
CA ILE A 25 -6.80 -6.26 -7.08
C ILE A 25 -6.80 -5.65 -8.49
N ALA A 26 -5.62 -5.29 -9.02
CA ALA A 26 -5.49 -4.77 -10.38
C ALA A 26 -5.95 -5.79 -11.43
N ILE A 27 -5.52 -7.05 -11.30
CA ILE A 27 -5.92 -8.14 -12.22
C ILE A 27 -7.44 -8.32 -12.20
N THR A 28 -8.06 -8.31 -11.01
CA THR A 28 -9.51 -8.42 -10.88
C THR A 28 -10.23 -7.22 -11.52
N GLY A 29 -9.71 -6.00 -11.33
CA GLY A 29 -10.23 -4.79 -11.98
C GLY A 29 -10.18 -4.89 -13.51
N ILE A 30 -9.06 -5.37 -14.08
CA ILE A 30 -8.94 -5.65 -15.52
C ILE A 30 -9.98 -6.69 -15.95
N GLY A 31 -10.10 -7.78 -15.19
CA GLY A 31 -11.07 -8.84 -15.46
C GLY A 31 -12.49 -8.30 -15.57
N PHE A 32 -12.91 -7.42 -14.65
CA PHE A 32 -14.23 -6.80 -14.74
C PHE A 32 -14.41 -5.94 -15.99
N LEU A 33 -13.38 -5.19 -16.42
CA LEU A 33 -13.46 -4.34 -17.62
C LEU A 33 -13.47 -5.14 -18.93
N THR A 34 -12.90 -6.35 -18.95
CA THR A 34 -12.76 -7.15 -20.19
C THR A 34 -13.76 -8.28 -20.33
N SER A 35 -14.49 -8.64 -19.28
CA SER A 35 -15.32 -9.85 -19.27
C SER A 35 -16.72 -9.69 -19.89
N TYR A 36 -17.23 -8.47 -20.05
CA TYR A 36 -18.64 -8.25 -20.44
C TYR A 36 -18.82 -7.08 -21.42
N ASP A 37 -19.66 -7.28 -22.44
CA ASP A 37 -19.97 -6.27 -23.46
C ASP A 37 -20.86 -5.13 -22.94
N SER A 38 -21.67 -5.38 -21.90
CA SER A 38 -22.46 -4.34 -21.22
C SER A 38 -22.34 -4.47 -19.71
N LEU A 39 -21.65 -3.50 -19.11
CA LEU A 39 -21.44 -3.42 -17.66
C LEU A 39 -22.27 -2.26 -17.09
N PRO A 40 -22.93 -2.47 -15.93
CA PRO A 40 -23.47 -1.37 -15.15
C PRO A 40 -22.37 -0.35 -14.85
N TRP A 41 -22.70 0.95 -14.95
CA TRP A 41 -21.75 2.03 -14.70
C TRP A 41 -21.06 1.92 -13.32
N THR A 42 -21.78 1.40 -12.32
CA THR A 42 -21.27 1.12 -10.97
C THR A 42 -20.10 0.13 -10.99
N ILE A 43 -20.18 -0.94 -11.78
CA ILE A 43 -19.10 -1.93 -11.91
C ILE A 43 -17.91 -1.36 -12.67
N ILE A 44 -18.15 -0.56 -13.71
CA ILE A 44 -17.08 0.13 -14.46
C ILE A 44 -16.29 1.05 -13.52
N LEU A 45 -16.99 1.86 -12.72
CA LEU A 45 -16.36 2.73 -11.73
C LEU A 45 -15.58 1.93 -10.69
N ALA A 46 -16.17 0.86 -10.16
CA ALA A 46 -15.52 -0.03 -9.20
C ALA A 46 -14.22 -0.62 -9.76
N ALA A 47 -14.26 -1.11 -10.99
CA ALA A 47 -13.13 -1.72 -11.67
C ALA A 47 -12.00 -0.71 -11.94
N LEU A 48 -12.34 0.52 -12.30
CA LEU A 48 -11.36 1.61 -12.45
C LEU A 48 -10.68 1.96 -11.12
N LEU A 49 -11.44 2.05 -10.03
CA LEU A 49 -10.88 2.31 -8.69
C LEU A 49 -9.93 1.17 -8.27
N MET A 50 -10.33 -0.08 -8.49
CA MET A 50 -9.48 -1.25 -8.24
C MET A 50 -8.21 -1.25 -9.09
N LEU A 51 -8.30 -0.88 -10.38
CA LEU A 51 -7.15 -0.79 -11.27
C LEU A 51 -6.17 0.29 -10.81
N VAL A 52 -6.65 1.52 -10.61
CA VAL A 52 -5.82 2.66 -10.23
C VAL A 52 -5.16 2.41 -8.87
N SER A 53 -5.91 1.89 -7.90
CA SER A 53 -5.35 1.54 -6.58
C SER A 53 -4.30 0.44 -6.65
N GLY A 54 -4.49 -0.60 -7.46
CA GLY A 54 -3.50 -1.66 -7.62
C GLY A 54 -2.22 -1.18 -8.31
N VAL A 55 -2.35 -0.40 -9.39
CA VAL A 55 -1.21 0.14 -10.17
C VAL A 55 -0.39 1.14 -9.35
N LEU A 56 -1.03 1.97 -8.53
CA LEU A 56 -0.32 2.93 -7.68
C LEU A 56 0.13 2.31 -6.34
N GLY A 57 -0.67 1.43 -5.77
CA GLY A 57 -0.44 0.80 -4.47
C GLY A 57 0.69 -0.22 -4.48
N ALA A 58 0.85 -1.01 -5.53
CA ALA A 58 1.94 -1.99 -5.64
C ALA A 58 3.35 -1.34 -5.60
N PRO A 59 3.69 -0.36 -6.46
CA PRO A 59 4.99 0.31 -6.40
C PRO A 59 5.14 1.16 -5.14
N SER A 60 4.06 1.80 -4.66
CA SER A 60 4.06 2.55 -3.40
C SER A 60 4.43 1.68 -2.20
N ALA A 61 3.79 0.51 -2.09
CA ALA A 61 4.10 -0.48 -1.05
C ALA A 61 5.55 -0.94 -1.16
N TRP A 62 6.02 -1.27 -2.38
CA TRP A 62 7.39 -1.72 -2.62
C TRP A 62 8.42 -0.71 -2.11
N LEU A 63 8.22 0.57 -2.43
CA LEU A 63 9.09 1.67 -2.02
C LEU A 63 8.91 2.07 -0.55
N GLY A 64 7.87 1.59 0.14
CA GLY A 64 7.53 2.00 1.50
C GLY A 64 6.99 3.43 1.60
N SER A 65 6.50 3.99 0.49
CA SER A 65 5.95 5.35 0.46
C SER A 65 4.54 5.36 1.03
N TRP A 66 4.44 5.64 2.33
CA TRP A 66 3.18 5.69 3.07
C TRP A 66 2.18 6.73 2.56
N TRP A 67 2.69 7.83 1.99
CA TRP A 67 1.87 8.94 1.50
C TRP A 67 0.96 8.51 0.35
N LEU A 68 1.44 7.63 -0.53
CA LEU A 68 0.67 7.13 -1.66
C LEU A 68 -0.09 5.84 -1.32
N GLU A 69 0.42 5.08 -0.35
CA GLU A 69 -0.11 3.77 0.00
C GLU A 69 -1.47 3.87 0.70
N GLY A 70 -1.60 4.79 1.67
CA GLY A 70 -2.85 4.99 2.41
C GLY A 70 -4.03 5.36 1.50
N PRO A 71 -3.89 6.40 0.64
CA PRO A 71 -4.91 6.74 -0.34
C PRO A 71 -5.20 5.58 -1.31
N ALA A 72 -4.17 4.88 -1.79
CA ALA A 72 -4.38 3.72 -2.67
C ALA A 72 -5.16 2.60 -1.98
N ALA A 73 -4.88 2.31 -0.70
CA ALA A 73 -5.63 1.34 0.10
C ALA A 73 -7.11 1.74 0.25
N LEU A 74 -7.39 3.02 0.54
CA LEU A 74 -8.77 3.52 0.62
C LEU A 74 -9.51 3.37 -0.70
N VAL A 75 -8.88 3.75 -1.81
CA VAL A 75 -9.45 3.61 -3.15
C VAL A 75 -9.72 2.14 -3.49
N ALA A 76 -8.83 1.23 -3.11
CA ALA A 76 -9.03 -0.21 -3.28
C ALA A 76 -10.26 -0.69 -2.50
N VAL A 77 -10.36 -0.35 -1.22
CA VAL A 77 -11.50 -0.73 -0.37
C VAL A 77 -12.81 -0.19 -0.93
N LEU A 78 -12.83 1.07 -1.37
CA LEU A 78 -14.02 1.67 -1.99
C LEU A 78 -14.43 0.94 -3.28
N GLY A 79 -13.47 0.58 -4.14
CA GLY A 79 -13.74 -0.18 -5.36
C GLY A 79 -14.41 -1.52 -5.05
N ILE A 80 -13.83 -2.31 -4.15
CA ILE A 80 -14.37 -3.65 -3.80
C ILE A 80 -15.71 -3.53 -3.05
N MET A 81 -15.88 -2.50 -2.20
CA MET A 81 -17.14 -2.23 -1.53
C MET A 81 -18.26 -1.88 -2.52
N LEU A 82 -17.94 -1.15 -3.59
CA LEU A 82 -18.91 -0.85 -4.66
C LEU A 82 -19.36 -2.12 -5.38
N VAL A 83 -18.44 -3.05 -5.67
CA VAL A 83 -18.77 -4.37 -6.24
C VAL A 83 -19.69 -5.14 -5.28
N SER A 84 -19.37 -5.13 -3.98
CA SER A 84 -20.15 -5.79 -2.94
C SER A 84 -21.59 -5.27 -2.84
N ILE A 85 -21.76 -3.94 -2.86
CA ILE A 85 -23.09 -3.31 -2.85
C ILE A 85 -23.86 -3.69 -4.11
N ASN A 86 -23.20 -3.65 -5.27
CA ASN A 86 -23.83 -4.00 -6.54
C ASN A 86 -24.33 -5.45 -6.54
N GLU A 87 -23.54 -6.41 -6.05
CA GLU A 87 -23.97 -7.80 -5.91
C GLU A 87 -25.14 -7.97 -4.92
N LEU A 88 -25.11 -7.25 -3.79
CA LEU A 88 -26.13 -7.35 -2.76
C LEU A 88 -27.47 -6.74 -3.20
N VAL A 89 -27.44 -5.60 -3.90
CA VAL A 89 -28.62 -4.86 -4.31
C VAL A 89 -29.24 -5.43 -5.58
N LEU A 90 -28.43 -5.80 -6.58
CA LEU A 90 -28.95 -6.26 -7.87
C LEU A 90 -29.20 -7.78 -7.90
N THR A 91 -28.75 -8.54 -6.89
CA THR A 91 -28.92 -10.01 -6.82
C THR A 91 -28.65 -10.69 -8.16
N THR A 92 -27.63 -10.22 -8.90
CA THR A 92 -27.24 -10.83 -10.17
C THR A 92 -26.66 -12.20 -9.85
N ALA A 93 -27.45 -13.23 -10.12
CA ALA A 93 -27.33 -14.62 -9.70
C ALA A 93 -26.09 -15.40 -10.23
N HIS A 94 -24.92 -14.77 -10.35
CA HIS A 94 -23.73 -15.39 -10.92
C HIS A 94 -22.89 -16.20 -9.92
N VAL A 95 -23.05 -15.98 -8.60
CA VAL A 95 -22.28 -16.73 -7.58
C VAL A 95 -23.20 -17.27 -6.49
N ARG A 96 -23.19 -18.60 -6.33
CA ARG A 96 -24.02 -19.36 -5.36
C ARG A 96 -23.72 -19.07 -3.89
N TRP A 97 -22.77 -18.19 -3.60
CA TRP A 97 -22.34 -17.82 -2.26
C TRP A 97 -22.59 -16.32 -2.02
N PRO A 98 -23.85 -15.92 -1.76
CA PRO A 98 -24.12 -14.52 -1.42
C PRO A 98 -23.26 -14.17 -0.21
N LEU A 99 -22.59 -13.01 -0.23
CA LEU A 99 -21.61 -12.51 0.76
C LEU A 99 -20.13 -12.79 0.50
N HIS A 100 -19.73 -13.65 -0.44
CA HIS A 100 -18.29 -13.96 -0.63
C HIS A 100 -17.44 -12.71 -0.98
N VAL A 101 -17.94 -11.81 -1.83
CA VAL A 101 -17.24 -10.55 -2.15
C VAL A 101 -17.17 -9.61 -0.96
N ILE A 102 -18.23 -9.55 -0.13
CA ILE A 102 -18.24 -8.76 1.11
C ILE A 102 -17.19 -9.28 2.08
N ILE A 103 -17.14 -10.60 2.31
CA ILE A 103 -16.17 -11.23 3.20
C ILE A 103 -14.74 -11.00 2.69
N LEU A 104 -14.50 -11.13 1.38
CA LEU A 104 -13.20 -10.82 0.77
C LEU A 104 -12.83 -9.35 0.93
N SER A 105 -13.79 -8.42 0.77
CA SER A 105 -13.59 -6.99 0.98
C SER A 105 -13.12 -6.70 2.41
N VAL A 106 -13.78 -7.31 3.39
CA VAL A 106 -13.44 -7.17 4.82
C VAL A 106 -12.07 -7.76 5.12
N ILE A 107 -11.76 -8.95 4.62
CA ILE A 107 -10.45 -9.58 4.78
C ILE A 107 -9.34 -8.69 4.21
N ILE A 108 -9.53 -8.16 2.99
CA ILE A 108 -8.57 -7.25 2.35
C ILE A 108 -8.42 -5.95 3.16
N ALA A 109 -9.51 -5.37 3.64
CA ALA A 109 -9.47 -4.17 4.50
C ALA A 109 -8.71 -4.44 5.81
N LEU A 110 -8.89 -5.62 6.42
CA LEU A 110 -8.16 -6.02 7.61
C LEU A 110 -6.66 -6.22 7.36
N PHE A 111 -6.25 -6.70 6.18
CA PHE A 111 -4.84 -6.74 5.79
C PHE A 111 -4.24 -5.34 5.70
N PHE A 112 -4.94 -4.39 5.06
CA PHE A 112 -4.53 -2.99 5.02
C PHE A 112 -4.45 -2.37 6.41
N LEU A 113 -5.44 -2.60 7.27
CA LEU A 113 -5.46 -2.10 8.64
C LEU A 113 -4.36 -2.72 9.49
N GLY A 114 -4.13 -4.03 9.39
CA GLY A 114 -3.05 -4.71 10.10
C GLY A 114 -1.68 -4.19 9.70
N ARG A 115 -1.49 -3.89 8.41
CA ARG A 115 -0.28 -3.21 7.96
C ARG A 115 -0.20 -1.79 8.51
N ALA A 116 -1.30 -1.05 8.49
CA ALA A 116 -1.35 0.30 9.00
C ALA A 116 -0.91 0.35 10.47
N LEU A 117 -1.53 -0.47 11.31
CA LEU A 117 -1.21 -0.57 12.73
C LEU A 117 0.21 -1.06 13.02
N ARG A 118 0.80 -1.88 12.13
CA ARG A 118 2.15 -2.42 12.34
C ARG A 118 3.25 -1.48 11.86
N VAL A 119 3.04 -0.82 10.73
CA VAL A 119 4.06 0.00 10.07
C VAL A 119 3.98 1.46 10.52
N TRP A 120 2.78 2.03 10.73
CA TRP A 120 2.60 3.42 11.17
C TRP A 120 3.40 3.79 12.43
N PRO A 121 3.35 3.01 13.54
CA PRO A 121 4.16 3.32 14.71
C PRO A 121 5.67 3.09 14.50
N TYR A 122 6.05 2.32 13.48
CA TYR A 122 7.47 2.11 13.12
C TYR A 122 8.03 3.29 12.31
N SER A 123 7.23 3.84 11.39
CA SER A 123 7.61 4.97 10.54
C SER A 123 7.78 6.28 11.32
N TYR A 124 7.09 6.44 12.44
CA TYR A 124 7.17 7.64 13.30
C TYR A 124 8.10 7.47 14.53
N ARG A 125 8.87 6.39 14.63
CA ARG A 125 9.85 6.26 15.71
C ARG A 125 10.99 7.27 15.54
N PRO A 126 11.32 8.06 16.58
CA PRO A 126 12.50 8.93 16.56
C PRO A 126 13.76 8.11 16.27
N GLY A 127 14.58 8.56 15.31
CA GLY A 127 15.85 7.92 14.92
C GLY A 127 15.80 6.90 13.77
N VAL A 128 14.63 6.64 13.18
CA VAL A 128 14.47 5.70 12.04
C VAL A 128 14.22 6.42 10.72
N LEU A 129 13.78 7.68 10.77
CA LEU A 129 13.62 8.53 9.60
C LEU A 129 15.00 8.94 9.03
N PRO A 130 15.13 9.09 7.70
CA PRO A 130 16.35 9.66 7.13
C PRO A 130 16.57 11.05 7.73
N LYS A 131 17.77 11.28 8.28
CA LYS A 131 18.13 12.55 8.91
C LYS A 131 17.89 13.70 7.96
N SER A 132 17.38 14.80 8.49
CA SER A 132 17.22 16.00 7.68
C SER A 132 18.59 16.49 7.18
N LYS A 133 18.62 17.22 6.05
CA LYS A 133 19.87 17.84 5.55
C LYS A 133 20.54 18.74 6.59
N LEU A 134 19.74 19.29 7.51
CA LEU A 134 20.20 20.15 8.58
C LEU A 134 20.85 19.35 9.72
N GLU A 135 20.24 18.24 10.13
CA GLU A 135 20.87 17.29 11.08
C GLU A 135 22.16 16.70 10.53
N GLU A 136 22.18 16.29 9.24
CA GLU A 136 23.41 15.78 8.60
C GLU A 136 24.54 16.83 8.62
N ALA A 137 24.20 18.10 8.45
CA ALA A 137 25.16 19.21 8.47
C ALA A 137 25.65 19.50 9.90
N GLU A 138 24.75 19.49 10.88
CA GLU A 138 25.06 19.71 12.29
C GLU A 138 25.94 18.60 12.86
N GLU A 139 25.66 17.34 12.53
CA GLU A 139 26.49 16.20 12.93
C GLU A 139 27.90 16.30 12.34
N ARG A 140 28.01 16.73 11.08
CA ARG A 140 29.29 16.92 10.41
C ARG A 140 30.08 18.07 11.03
N TYR A 141 29.41 19.17 11.38
CA TYR A 141 30.00 20.29 12.10
C TYR A 141 30.51 19.87 13.49
N ASN A 142 29.68 19.18 14.28
CA ASN A 142 30.06 18.73 15.62
C ASN A 142 31.24 17.77 15.57
N LYS A 143 31.25 16.83 14.63
CA LYS A 143 32.39 15.93 14.42
C LYS A 143 33.68 16.69 14.09
N THR A 144 33.60 17.67 13.18
CA THR A 144 34.75 18.49 12.79
C THR A 144 35.27 19.33 13.96
N ARG A 145 34.34 19.85 14.78
CA ARG A 145 34.66 20.62 15.98
C ARG A 145 35.36 19.76 17.04
N GLU A 146 34.89 18.53 17.27
CA GLU A 146 35.54 17.59 18.19
C GLU A 146 36.96 17.23 17.73
N GLU A 147 37.16 16.95 16.44
CA GLU A 147 38.48 16.70 15.85
C GLU A 147 39.43 17.91 16.06
N TYR A 148 38.94 19.12 15.79
CA TYR A 148 39.72 20.34 15.99
C TYR A 148 40.11 20.54 17.47
N LEU A 149 39.14 20.40 18.38
CA LEU A 149 39.40 20.55 19.82
C LEU A 149 40.39 19.51 20.33
N SER A 150 40.31 18.26 19.86
CA SER A 150 41.25 17.21 20.24
C SER A 150 42.68 17.50 19.78
N THR A 151 42.84 18.08 18.59
CA THR A 151 44.16 18.45 18.02
C THR A 151 44.79 19.65 18.74
N VAL A 152 43.97 20.56 19.26
CA VAL A 152 44.43 21.77 19.97
C VAL A 152 44.72 21.49 21.46
N SER A 153 44.14 20.43 22.03
CA SER A 153 44.33 20.04 23.43
C SER A 153 45.53 19.11 23.68
N GLU A 154 46.21 18.65 22.62
CA GLU A 154 47.49 17.91 22.65
C GLU A 154 48.69 18.87 22.57
#